data_AF-A0A6P1BQ25-F1
#
_entry.id   AF-A0A6P1BQ25-F1
#
_cell.length_a   1.000
_cell.length_b   1.000
_cell.length_c   1.000
_cell.angle_alpha   90.00
_cell.angle_beta   90.00
_cell.angle_gamma   90.00
#
_symmetry.space_group_name_H-M   'P 1'
#
loop_
_entity.id
_entity.type
_entity.pdbx_description
1 polymer ?
#
loop_
_entity_poly.entity_id
_entity_poly.type
_entity_poly.pdbx_seq_one_letter_code
_entity_poly.pdbx_strand_id
1 'polypeptide(L)' 'MAHAQNSTETSAWLLQAKDFLHEARRLKPGPKRNELRETAQVLREIAKLEAAASSARKRDRRRAS' A
#
# COMPACT_ATOMS: atom_id res chain seq x y z
N MET A 1 -4.26 24.07 -1.36
CA MET A 1 -4.54 22.74 -1.94
C MET A 1 -4.12 21.69 -0.92
N ALA A 2 -5.07 20.96 -0.33
CA ALA A 2 -4.84 20.05 0.78
C ALA A 2 -4.35 18.69 0.26
N HIS A 3 -3.04 18.55 0.11
CA HIS A 3 -2.41 17.29 -0.25
C HIS A 3 -2.50 16.30 0.94
N ALA A 4 -3.41 15.33 0.83
CA ALA A 4 -3.23 13.94 1.26
C ALA A 4 -2.66 13.67 2.67
N GLN A 5 -3.03 14.45 3.70
CA GLN A 5 -2.67 14.18 5.10
C GLN A 5 -3.56 13.11 5.77
N ASN A 6 -4.03 12.12 5.03
CA ASN A 6 -4.65 10.94 5.61
C ASN A 6 -3.96 9.72 4.97
N SER A 7 -3.39 8.82 5.78
CA SER A 7 -2.79 7.52 5.40
C SER A 7 -1.26 7.46 5.24
N THR A 8 -0.49 8.39 5.81
CA THR A 8 0.93 8.11 6.13
C THR A 8 1.10 7.56 7.56
N GLU A 9 0.00 7.19 8.22
CA GLU A 9 0.02 6.17 9.27
C GLU A 9 0.20 4.83 8.56
N THR A 10 1.45 4.40 8.53
CA THR A 10 2.02 3.13 8.03
C THR A 10 1.03 1.96 8.02
N SER A 11 0.28 1.78 6.93
CA SER A 11 -0.40 0.50 6.66
C SER A 11 0.68 -0.60 6.66
N ALA A 12 0.48 -1.64 7.46
CA ALA A 12 1.42 -2.75 7.61
C ALA A 12 1.83 -3.34 6.24
N TRP A 13 0.88 -3.37 5.30
CA TRP A 13 1.11 -3.78 3.91
C TRP A 13 2.10 -2.89 3.16
N LEU A 14 2.06 -1.57 3.36
CA LEU A 14 3.02 -0.65 2.72
C LEU A 14 4.43 -0.80 3.30
N LEU A 15 4.55 -1.13 4.59
CA LEU A 15 5.84 -1.41 5.21
C LEU A 15 6.43 -2.70 4.63
N GLN A 16 5.65 -3.79 4.63
CA GLN A 16 6.08 -5.06 4.09
C GLN A 16 6.38 -4.99 2.58
N ALA A 17 5.62 -4.21 1.81
CA ALA A 17 5.91 -3.96 0.39
C ALA A 17 7.28 -3.26 0.18
N LYS A 18 7.69 -2.38 1.09
CA LYS A 18 9.01 -1.74 1.02
C LYS A 18 10.12 -2.75 1.29
N ASP A 19 9.93 -3.65 2.23
CA ASP A 19 10.91 -4.69 2.57
C ASP A 19 11.13 -5.64 1.40
N PHE A 20 10.06 -6.11 0.76
CA PHE A 20 10.14 -6.92 -0.46
C PHE A 20 10.86 -6.20 -1.61
N LEU A 21 10.62 -4.90 -1.81
CA LEU A 21 11.35 -4.12 -2.81
C LEU A 21 12.83 -3.95 -2.44
N HIS A 22 13.15 -3.85 -1.16
CA HIS A 22 14.52 -3.81 -0.69
C HIS A 22 15.25 -5.13 -0.95
N GLU A 23 14.61 -6.26 -0.67
CA GLU A 23 15.15 -7.58 -1.00
C GLU A 23 15.31 -7.77 -2.51
N ALA A 24 14.31 -7.37 -3.30
CA ALA A 24 14.35 -7.46 -4.76
C ALA A 24 15.50 -6.66 -5.38
N ARG A 25 15.90 -5.53 -4.76
CA ARG A 25 17.05 -4.73 -5.22
C ARG A 25 18.40 -5.41 -4.96
N ARG A 26 18.47 -6.31 -3.98
CA ARG A 26 19.70 -7.07 -3.66
C ARG A 26 19.89 -8.26 -4.60
N LEU A 27 18.82 -8.72 -5.26
CA LEU A 27 18.88 -9.82 -6.20
C LEU A 27 19.26 -9.35 -7.61
N LYS A 28 20.01 -10.21 -8.32
CA LYS A 28 20.22 -10.05 -9.76
C LYS A 28 18.87 -10.16 -10.50
N PRO A 29 18.74 -9.56 -11.70
CA PRO A 29 17.59 -9.79 -12.56
C PRO A 29 17.32 -11.29 -12.74
N GLY A 30 16.09 -11.71 -12.47
CA GLY A 30 15.69 -13.12 -12.55
C GLY A 30 14.31 -13.36 -11.95
N PRO A 31 13.79 -14.59 -12.05
CA PRO A 31 12.44 -14.95 -11.60
C PRO A 31 12.19 -14.57 -10.14
N LYS A 32 13.16 -14.84 -9.25
CA LYS A 32 13.04 -14.52 -7.83
C LYS A 32 12.90 -13.01 -7.56
N ARG A 33 13.59 -12.16 -8.32
CA ARG A 33 13.42 -10.70 -8.23
C ARG A 33 12.03 -10.27 -8.68
N ASN A 34 11.49 -10.91 -9.72
CA ASN A 34 10.16 -10.58 -10.25
C ASN A 34 9.07 -10.98 -9.24
N GLU A 35 9.16 -12.16 -8.64
CA GLU A 35 8.24 -12.61 -7.58
C GLU A 35 8.17 -11.61 -6.41
N LEU A 36 9.33 -11.11 -5.95
CA LEU A 36 9.38 -10.13 -4.86
C LEU A 36 8.74 -8.80 -5.28
N ARG A 37 8.95 -8.37 -6.53
CA ARG A 37 8.34 -7.14 -7.07
C ARG A 37 6.83 -7.28 -7.22
N GLU A 38 6.35 -8.43 -7.70
CA GLU A 38 4.93 -8.74 -7.84
C GLU A 38 4.25 -8.77 -6.46
N THR A 39 4.87 -9.45 -5.50
CA THR A 39 4.38 -9.47 -4.11
C THR A 39 4.25 -8.05 -3.54
N ALA A 40 5.28 -7.22 -3.70
CA ALA A 40 5.23 -5.82 -3.27
C ALA A 40 4.13 -5.01 -3.99
N GLN A 41 3.80 -5.33 -5.23
CA GLN A 41 2.74 -4.67 -5.99
C GLN A 41 1.35 -5.08 -5.47
N VAL A 42 1.13 -6.37 -5.18
CA VAL A 42 -0.10 -6.86 -4.57
C VAL A 42 -0.34 -6.19 -3.22
N LEU A 43 0.68 -6.11 -2.38
CA LEU A 43 0.60 -5.44 -1.07
C LEU A 43 0.23 -3.95 -1.16
N ARG A 44 0.75 -3.24 -2.18
CA ARG A 44 0.38 -1.85 -2.43
C ARG A 44 -1.08 -1.72 -2.87
N GLU A 45 -1.58 -2.65 -3.66
CA GLU A 45 -2.98 -2.63 -4.09
C GLU A 45 -3.92 -2.92 -2.91
N ILE A 46 -3.57 -3.88 -2.04
CA ILE A 46 -4.33 -4.12 -0.78
C ILE A 46 -4.39 -2.85 0.05
N ALA A 47 -3.25 -2.19 0.31
CA ALA A 47 -3.21 -0.96 1.07
C ALA A 47 -4.07 0.16 0.45
N LYS A 48 -4.09 0.25 -0.88
CA LYS A 48 -4.91 1.22 -1.61
C LYS A 48 -6.40 0.93 -1.46
N LEU A 49 -6.81 -0.34 -1.55
CA LEU A 49 -8.18 -0.78 -1.35
C LEU A 49 -8.64 -0.51 0.10
N GLU A 50 -7.80 -0.79 1.09
CA GLU A 50 -8.08 -0.47 2.49
C GLU A 50 -8.25 1.03 2.72
N ALA A 51 -7.36 1.85 2.15
CA ALA A 51 -7.44 3.30 2.23
C ALA A 51 -8.72 3.85 1.56
N ALA A 52 -9.10 3.28 0.41
CA ALA A 52 -10.34 3.64 -0.29
C ALA A 52 -11.59 3.25 0.52
N ALA A 53 -11.62 2.05 1.11
CA ALA A 53 -12.70 1.58 1.97
C ALA A 53 -12.84 2.43 3.25
N SER A 54 -11.72 2.76 3.89
CA SER A 54 -11.69 3.66 5.06
C SER A 54 -12.21 5.06 4.71
N SER A 55 -11.80 5.58 3.56
CA SER A 55 -12.25 6.89 3.05
C SER A 55 -13.75 6.90 2.73
N ALA A 56 -14.29 5.81 2.14
CA ALA A 56 -15.71 5.67 1.87
C ALA A 56 -16.54 5.68 3.17
N ARG A 57 -16.13 4.90 4.18
CA ARG A 57 -16.78 4.87 5.51
C ARG A 57 -16.77 6.23 6.20
N LYS A 58 -15.68 7.00 6.09
CA LYS A 58 -15.56 8.33 6.70
C LYS A 58 -16.51 9.35 6.08
N ARG A 59 -16.78 9.25 4.77
CA ARG A 59 -17.74 10.15 4.08
C ARG A 59 -19.18 9.81 4.45
N ASP A 60 -19.50 8.53 4.61
CA ASP A 60 -20.84 8.07 4.97
C ASP A 60 -21.27 8.57 6.35
N ARG A 61 -20.38 8.46 7.36
CA ARG A 61 -20.63 9.02 8.71
C ARG A 61 -20.89 10.52 8.75
N ARG A 62 -20.32 11.30 7.82
CA ARG A 62 -20.52 12.76 7.77
C ARG A 62 -21.83 13.17 7.08
N ARG A 63 -22.49 12.26 6.36
CA ARG A 63 -23.80 12.51 5.74
C ARG A 63 -24.96 12.11 6.65
N ALA A 64 -24.70 11.31 7.69
CA ALA A 64 -25.70 10.84 8.64
C ALA A 64 -25.81 11.71 9.92
N SER A 65 -25.15 12.87 9.95
CA SER A 65 -25.16 13.87 11.04
C SER A 65 -25.72 15.19 10.52
#